data_AF-A0A150M8Y3-F1
#
_entry.id   AF-A0A150M8Y3-F1
#
_cell.length_a   1.000
_cell.length_b   1.000
_cell.length_c   1.000
_cell.angle_alpha   90.00
_cell.angle_beta   90.00
_cell.angle_gamma   90.00
#
_symmetry.space_group_name_H-M   'P 1'
#
loop_
_entity.id
_entity.type
_entity.pdbx_description
1 polymer ?
#
loop_
_entity_poly.entity_id
_entity_poly.type
_entity_poly.pdbx_seq_one_letter_code
_entity_poly.pdbx_strand_id
1 'polypeptide(L)'
;MKQAILYYWERVQTYLSDPPAITDLDLDGLLEGYWFGEHGGLHLYRSEDGWRAIHCQDQADDLVIHEQQLIRRKDFGSRLHVRHYLDFDEDGQAFVKYSRPYRIDKVSDRRQDVR
;
A
#
# COMPACT_ATOMS: atom_id res chain seq x y z
N MET A 1 8.18 2.70 -10.17
CA MET A 1 7.97 1.23 -10.13
C MET A 1 6.66 0.98 -9.41
N LYS A 2 5.79 0.12 -9.94
CA LYS A 2 4.51 -0.21 -9.31
C LYS A 2 4.66 -1.46 -8.46
N GLN A 3 4.00 -1.49 -7.31
CA GLN A 3 4.02 -2.57 -6.34
C GLN A 3 2.59 -2.93 -5.95
N ALA A 4 2.40 -4.10 -5.35
CA ALA A 4 1.09 -4.47 -4.81
C ALA A 4 1.15 -5.28 -3.53
N ILE A 5 0.10 -5.15 -2.72
CA ILE A 5 -0.21 -6.02 -1.58
C ILE A 5 -1.64 -6.54 -1.81
N LEU A 6 -1.81 -7.85 -1.90
CA LEU A 6 -3.09 -8.51 -2.09
C LEU A 6 -3.41 -9.32 -0.84
N TYR A 7 -4.58 -9.06 -0.26
CA TYR A 7 -5.10 -9.77 0.90
C TYR A 7 -6.14 -10.76 0.43
N TYR A 8 -5.78 -12.04 0.44
CA TYR A 8 -6.71 -13.15 0.26
C TYR A 8 -7.15 -13.67 1.62
N TRP A 9 -8.18 -14.51 1.63
CA TRP A 9 -8.69 -15.06 2.89
C TRP A 9 -7.66 -15.93 3.62
N GLU A 10 -6.87 -16.69 2.87
CA GLU A 10 -5.90 -17.65 3.38
C GLU A 10 -4.46 -17.13 3.42
N ARG A 11 -4.16 -16.02 2.73
CA ARG A 11 -2.79 -15.52 2.57
C ARG A 11 -2.73 -14.04 2.23
N VAL A 12 -1.57 -13.46 2.48
CA VAL A 12 -1.21 -12.13 1.94
C VAL A 12 -0.09 -12.32 0.94
N GLN A 13 -0.24 -11.73 -0.25
CA GLN A 13 0.75 -11.80 -1.33
C GLN A 13 1.24 -10.40 -1.69
N THR A 14 2.55 -10.29 -1.94
CA THR A 14 3.20 -9.03 -2.26
C THR A 14 3.98 -9.09 -3.54
N TYR A 15 3.91 -8.01 -4.30
CA TYR A 15 4.62 -7.83 -5.55
C TYR A 15 5.50 -6.60 -5.44
N LEU A 16 6.82 -6.82 -5.36
CA LEU A 16 7.81 -5.74 -5.26
C LEU A 16 8.13 -5.10 -6.61
N SER A 17 7.73 -5.75 -7.70
CA SER A 17 7.72 -5.27 -9.07
C SER A 17 6.67 -6.05 -9.86
N ASP A 18 6.21 -5.46 -10.97
CA ASP A 18 5.33 -6.11 -11.97
C ASP A 18 4.08 -6.79 -11.37
N PRO A 19 3.23 -6.04 -10.63
CA PRO A 19 2.02 -6.60 -10.04
C PRO A 19 1.04 -7.07 -11.12
N PRO A 20 0.24 -8.13 -10.84
CA PRO A 20 -0.76 -8.63 -11.78
C PRO A 20 -1.84 -7.58 -12.06
N ALA A 21 -2.44 -7.65 -13.25
CA ALA A 21 -3.64 -6.90 -13.54
C ALA A 21 -4.82 -7.46 -12.73
N ILE A 22 -5.79 -6.60 -12.38
CA ILE A 22 -6.98 -7.01 -11.62
C ILE A 22 -7.77 -8.10 -12.35
N THR A 23 -7.79 -8.05 -13.69
CA THR A 23 -8.46 -9.04 -14.54
C THR A 23 -7.85 -10.44 -14.46
N ASP A 24 -6.62 -10.56 -13.98
CA ASP A 24 -5.89 -11.82 -13.89
C ASP A 24 -6.01 -12.44 -12.48
N LEU A 25 -6.74 -11.79 -11.57
CA LEU A 25 -6.91 -12.25 -10.19
C LEU A 25 -8.11 -13.17 -10.05
N ASP A 26 -7.95 -14.15 -9.16
CA ASP A 26 -9.07 -14.79 -8.51
C ASP A 26 -9.71 -13.82 -7.51
N LEU A 27 -10.84 -13.22 -7.89
CA LEU A 27 -11.57 -12.27 -7.06
C LEU A 27 -12.43 -12.94 -5.99
N ASP A 28 -12.70 -14.25 -6.08
CA ASP A 28 -13.59 -14.90 -5.11
C ASP A 28 -12.92 -14.99 -3.74
N GLY A 29 -11.62 -15.28 -3.71
CA GLY A 29 -10.79 -15.34 -2.50
C GLY A 29 -10.17 -14.00 -2.07
N LEU A 30 -10.23 -12.97 -2.91
CA LEU A 30 -9.63 -11.65 -2.62
C LEU A 30 -10.54 -10.84 -1.67
N LEU A 31 -9.95 -10.28 -0.62
CA LEU A 31 -10.62 -9.36 0.32
C LEU A 31 -10.39 -7.90 -0.09
N GLU A 32 -9.11 -7.55 -0.28
CA GLU A 32 -8.68 -6.24 -0.74
C GLU A 32 -7.31 -6.33 -1.42
N GLY A 33 -7.01 -5.34 -2.25
CA GLY A 33 -5.75 -5.22 -2.95
C GLY A 33 -5.33 -3.77 -3.09
N TYR A 34 -4.04 -3.51 -2.84
CA TYR A 34 -3.41 -2.23 -3.04
C TYR A 34 -2.45 -2.34 -4.21
N TRP A 35 -2.59 -1.50 -5.22
CA TRP A 35 -1.58 -1.26 -6.26
C TRP A 35 -1.07 0.15 -6.08
N PHE A 36 0.23 0.33 -5.90
CA PHE A 36 0.75 1.64 -5.53
C PHE A 36 2.13 1.92 -6.11
N GLY A 37 2.47 3.19 -6.10
CA GLY A 37 3.80 3.69 -6.38
C GLY A 37 3.99 5.08 -5.77
N GLU A 38 5.07 5.75 -6.18
CA GLU A 38 5.48 7.00 -5.55
C GLU A 38 4.40 8.10 -5.59
N HIS A 39 3.62 8.18 -6.68
CA HIS A 39 2.72 9.33 -6.97
C HIS A 39 1.22 9.01 -6.92
N GLY A 40 0.84 7.79 -6.52
CA GLY A 40 -0.56 7.41 -6.46
C GLY A 40 -0.75 5.92 -6.25
N GLY A 41 -2.01 5.50 -6.31
CA GLY A 41 -2.38 4.11 -6.13
C GLY A 41 -3.86 3.83 -6.36
N LEU A 42 -4.17 2.55 -6.35
CA LEU A 42 -5.49 1.98 -6.46
C LEU A 42 -5.69 1.04 -5.28
N HIS A 43 -6.74 1.28 -4.51
CA HIS A 43 -7.21 0.38 -3.47
C HIS A 43 -8.52 -0.25 -3.91
N LEU A 44 -8.49 -1.55 -4.16
CA LEU A 44 -9.67 -2.37 -4.47
C LEU A 44 -10.08 -3.09 -3.19
N TYR A 45 -11.35 -3.05 -2.81
CA TYR A 45 -11.85 -3.74 -1.62
C TYR A 45 -13.30 -4.16 -1.79
N ARG A 46 -13.69 -5.17 -1.01
CA ARG A 46 -15.06 -5.68 -1.01
C ARG A 46 -15.92 -4.93 0.00
N SER A 47 -17.08 -4.45 -0.44
CA SER A 47 -18.14 -3.87 0.41
C SER A 47 -19.38 -4.76 0.38
N GLU A 48 -20.40 -4.42 1.17
CA GLU A 48 -21.70 -5.14 1.16
C GLU A 48 -22.36 -5.11 -0.23
N ASP A 49 -22.19 -4.03 -0.99
CA ASP A 49 -22.72 -3.88 -2.36
C ASP A 49 -21.83 -4.49 -3.45
N GLY A 50 -20.73 -5.16 -3.08
CA GLY A 50 -19.74 -5.70 -4.00
C GLY A 50 -18.44 -4.88 -4.06
N TRP A 51 -17.72 -5.00 -5.17
CA TRP A 51 -16.38 -4.42 -5.33
C TRP A 51 -16.41 -2.90 -5.43
N ARG A 52 -15.52 -2.26 -4.67
CA ARG A 52 -15.26 -0.82 -4.69
C ARG A 52 -13.79 -0.57 -4.99
N ALA A 53 -13.51 0.53 -5.67
CA ALA A 53 -12.16 0.93 -6.00
C ALA A 53 -11.97 2.42 -5.69
N ILE A 54 -10.87 2.74 -5.00
CA ILE A 54 -10.43 4.11 -4.76
C ILE A 54 -9.13 4.31 -5.55
N HIS A 55 -9.17 5.23 -6.50
CA HIS A 55 -7.98 5.70 -7.20
C HIS A 55 -7.53 7.02 -6.57
N CYS A 56 -6.24 7.12 -6.26
CA CYS A 56 -5.64 8.32 -5.68
C CYS A 56 -4.39 8.72 -6.47
N GLN A 57 -4.19 10.02 -6.58
CA GLN A 57 -3.05 10.62 -7.24
C GLN A 57 -2.61 11.84 -6.46
N ASP A 58 -1.31 11.94 -6.22
CA ASP A 58 -0.74 13.04 -5.44
C ASP A 58 -0.90 14.37 -6.17
N GLN A 59 -1.23 15.41 -5.42
CA GLN A 59 -1.24 16.79 -5.86
C GLN A 59 -0.03 17.54 -5.27
N ALA A 60 0.36 18.64 -5.92
CA ALA A 60 1.55 19.39 -5.52
C ALA A 60 1.41 20.08 -4.15
N ASP A 61 0.17 20.34 -3.73
CA ASP A 61 -0.24 21.02 -2.51
C ASP A 61 -0.71 20.06 -1.41
N ASP A 62 -0.61 18.75 -1.62
CA ASP A 62 -0.96 17.76 -0.60
C ASP A 62 -0.05 17.90 0.63
N LEU A 63 -0.67 18.03 1.81
CA LEU A 63 0.03 17.96 3.10
C LEU A 63 0.14 16.50 3.54
N VAL A 64 1.38 16.02 3.67
CA VAL A 64 1.64 14.59 3.94
C VAL A 64 2.56 14.35 5.13
N ILE A 65 2.27 13.29 5.88
CA ILE A 65 3.17 12.69 6.87
C ILE A 65 3.65 11.34 6.32
N HIS A 66 4.95 11.07 6.46
CA HIS A 66 5.55 9.80 6.07
C HIS A 66 5.73 8.89 7.27
N GLU A 67 5.21 7.67 7.17
CA GLU A 67 5.39 6.60 8.16
C GLU A 67 6.16 5.42 7.55
N GLN A 68 6.94 4.75 8.38
CA GLN A 68 7.66 3.53 8.04
C GLN A 68 7.31 2.39 9.00
N GLN A 69 6.86 1.26 8.45
CA GLN A 69 6.53 0.06 9.20
C GLN A 69 7.55 -1.05 8.89
N LEU A 70 8.14 -1.64 9.93
CA LEU A 70 9.09 -2.74 9.78
C LEU A 70 8.36 -4.07 9.51
N ILE A 71 8.82 -4.79 8.50
CA ILE A 71 8.20 -6.07 8.10
C ILE A 71 9.13 -7.22 8.51
N ARG A 72 8.61 -8.15 9.31
CA ARG A 72 9.37 -9.32 9.81
C ARG A 72 9.26 -10.55 8.90
N ARG A 73 8.39 -10.50 7.89
CA ARG A 73 8.10 -11.60 6.98
C ARG A 73 9.02 -11.52 5.75
N LYS A 74 9.88 -12.53 5.57
CA LYS A 74 10.98 -12.53 4.59
C LYS A 74 10.54 -12.43 3.13
N ASP A 75 9.39 -13.00 2.79
CA ASP A 75 8.83 -13.02 1.44
C ASP A 75 7.99 -11.77 1.11
N PHE A 76 7.88 -10.82 2.04
CA PHE A 76 7.06 -9.62 1.88
C PHE A 76 7.87 -8.37 1.49
N GLY A 77 9.08 -8.26 2.02
CA GLY A 77 9.89 -7.04 2.00
C GLY A 77 10.44 -6.73 3.39
N SER A 78 11.23 -5.66 3.52
CA SER A 78 11.83 -5.27 4.81
C SER A 78 11.11 -4.11 5.50
N ARG A 79 10.46 -3.23 4.72
CA ARG A 79 9.81 -2.02 5.22
C ARG A 79 8.69 -1.57 4.30
N LEU A 80 7.54 -1.23 4.87
CA LEU A 80 6.43 -0.57 4.18
C LEU A 80 6.49 0.93 4.46
N HIS A 81 6.42 1.73 3.41
CA HIS A 81 6.33 3.18 3.51
C HIS A 81 4.89 3.60 3.22
N VAL A 82 4.32 4.34 4.15
CA VAL A 82 2.94 4.83 4.12
C VAL A 82 2.97 6.35 4.11
N ARG A 83 2.07 6.96 3.33
CA ARG A 83 1.79 8.39 3.38
C ARG A 83 0.41 8.61 3.96
N HIS A 84 0.32 9.52 4.91
CA HIS A 84 -0.92 10.01 5.49
C HIS A 84 -1.19 11.40 4.93
N TYR A 85 -2.33 11.57 4.29
CA TYR A 85 -2.76 12.83 3.68
C TYR A 85 -3.62 13.56 4.68
N LEU A 86 -3.29 14.81 4.94
CA LEU A 86 -3.93 15.62 5.95
C LEU A 86 -4.99 16.52 5.33
N ASP A 87 -6.03 16.77 6.11
CA ASP A 87 -7.03 17.81 5.86
C ASP A 87 -7.34 18.49 7.21
N PHE A 88 -8.11 19.57 7.18
CA PHE A 88 -8.46 20.33 8.38
C PHE A 88 -9.97 20.38 8.56
N ASP A 89 -10.42 20.26 9.80
CA ASP A 89 -11.81 20.50 10.14
C ASP A 89 -12.13 22.01 10.24
N GLU A 90 -13.36 22.33 10.61
CA GLU A 90 -13.85 23.72 10.70
C GLU A 90 -13.09 24.58 11.73
N ASP A 91 -12.52 23.95 12.77
CA ASP A 91 -11.73 24.59 13.81
C ASP A 91 -10.23 24.68 13.46
N GLY A 92 -9.84 24.18 12.29
CA GLY A 92 -8.45 24.16 11.82
C GLY A 92 -7.60 23.07 12.46
N GLN A 93 -8.21 22.04 13.06
CA GLN A 93 -7.49 20.89 13.58
C GLN A 93 -7.20 19.90 12.44
N ALA A 94 -5.93 19.50 12.33
CA ALA A 94 -5.51 18.56 11.30
C ALA A 94 -5.97 17.13 11.62
N PHE A 95 -6.49 16.42 10.61
CA PHE A 95 -6.82 15.01 10.67
C PHE A 95 -6.29 14.25 9.44
N VAL A 96 -6.14 12.93 9.57
CA VAL A 96 -5.76 12.07 8.44
C VAL A 96 -6.99 11.78 7.59
N LYS A 97 -7.05 12.39 6.40
CA LYS A 97 -8.12 12.19 5.42
C LYS A 97 -8.09 10.79 4.83
N TYR A 98 -6.91 10.34 4.43
CA TYR A 98 -6.66 8.96 4.01
C TYR A 98 -5.19 8.62 4.12
N SER A 99 -4.90 7.32 4.08
CA SER A 99 -3.53 6.79 4.10
C SER A 99 -3.35 5.85 2.93
N ARG A 100 -2.15 5.81 2.35
CA ARG A 100 -1.82 4.80 1.33
C ARG A 100 -0.39 4.29 1.47
N PRO A 101 -0.15 3.01 1.16
CA PRO A 101 1.20 2.55 0.86
C PRO A 101 1.70 3.26 -0.41
N TYR A 102 3.00 3.55 -0.46
CA TYR A 102 3.64 4.09 -1.66
C TYR A 102 4.94 3.37 -2.04
N ARG A 103 5.53 2.61 -1.11
CA ARG A 103 6.72 1.79 -1.37
C ARG A 103 6.86 0.64 -0.39
N ILE A 104 7.38 -0.48 -0.86
CA ILE A 104 7.97 -1.57 -0.07
C ILE A 104 9.43 -1.70 -0.44
N ASP A 105 10.30 -1.68 0.57
CA ASP A 105 11.72 -1.94 0.39
C ASP A 105 11.97 -3.45 0.25
N LYS A 106 12.86 -3.84 -0.67
CA LYS A 106 13.32 -5.22 -0.78
C LYS A 106 14.03 -5.65 0.51
N VAL A 107 14.03 -6.94 0.80
CA VAL A 107 14.93 -7.49 1.81
C VAL A 107 16.34 -7.36 1.24
N SER A 108 17.19 -6.55 1.88
CA SER A 108 18.60 -6.55 1.53
C SER A 108 19.22 -7.83 2.10
N ASP A 109 19.92 -8.58 1.24
CA ASP A 109 20.84 -9.62 1.68
C ASP A 109 21.93 -8.94 2.51
N ARG A 110 21.74 -8.81 3.83
CA ARG A 110 22.85 -8.58 4.73
C ARG A 110 23.67 -9.87 4.76
N ARG A 111 24.56 -10.02 3.77
CA ARG A 111 25.75 -10.86 3.93
C ARG A 111 26.60 -10.21 5.04
N GLN A 112 26.80 -11.00 6.10
CA GLN A 112 27.87 -10.99 7.08
C GLN A 112 28.72 -9.72 7.16
N ASP A 113 28.61 -8.99 8.27
CA ASP A 113 29.78 -8.44 8.95
C ASP A 113 29.77 -8.97 10.38
N VAL A 114 30.24 -10.22 10.51
CA VAL A 114 30.86 -10.70 11.74
C VAL A 114 32.36 -10.58 11.50
N ARG A 115 32.98 -9.57 12.10
CA ARG A 115 34.24 -9.66 12.84
C ARG A 115 34.60 -8.31 13.44
#